data_AF-A0A150V144-F1
#
_entry.id   AF-A0A150V144-F1
#
_cell.length_a   1.000
_cell.length_b   1.000
_cell.length_c   1.000
_cell.angle_alpha   90.00
_cell.angle_beta   90.00
_cell.angle_gamma   90.00
#
_symmetry.space_group_name_H-M   'P 1'
#
loop_
_entity.id
_entity.type
_entity.pdbx_description
1 polymer ?
#
loop_
_entity_poly.entity_id
_entity_poly.type
_entity_poly.pdbx_seq_one_letter_code
_entity_poly.pdbx_strand_id
1 'polypeptide(L)'
;CAHPSNTCSKCLQSWMASEFDTKGCDGIKCPECPETLDYNDIRKAASPQTFDAYDQMSTRNVLSNLPEFAWCLAVGCNSGQLNTANGNYMDCANCGYKQCLTHKVPWHFNETCDQYEYRTSGQQARDEEAQTEAMIDSVSKKCPGSNCGWRIQKTDGCDHMTCRKCRHQFCWQCLASHADIKRLGNIAHQGWCKFHSDQL
;
A
#
# COMPACT_ATOMS: atom_id res chain seq x y z
N CYS A 1 -26.80 -34.39 -0.11
CA CYS A 1 -26.50 -35.63 -0.88
C CYS A 1 -27.68 -36.60 -0.77
N ALA A 2 -27.97 -37.38 -1.80
CA ALA A 2 -29.13 -38.31 -1.81
C ALA A 2 -28.76 -39.75 -1.40
N HIS A 3 -27.96 -39.93 -0.34
CA HIS A 3 -27.63 -41.25 0.21
C HIS A 3 -27.97 -41.32 1.72
N PRO A 4 -28.27 -42.52 2.26
CA PRO A 4 -28.37 -42.71 3.70
C PRO A 4 -27.01 -42.46 4.36
N SER A 5 -27.03 -41.85 5.56
CA SER A 5 -25.83 -41.62 6.37
C SER A 5 -25.41 -42.94 7.01
N ASN A 6 -24.20 -43.43 6.69
CA ASN A 6 -23.61 -44.59 7.36
C ASN A 6 -22.77 -44.19 8.59
N THR A 7 -22.57 -42.88 8.77
CA THR A 7 -21.86 -42.29 9.90
C THR A 7 -22.86 -41.88 10.99
N CYS A 8 -22.48 -42.07 12.26
CA CYS A 8 -23.32 -41.64 13.38
C CYS A 8 -23.36 -40.11 13.46
N SER A 9 -24.44 -39.56 14.04
CA SER A 9 -24.63 -38.10 14.16
C SER A 9 -23.47 -37.39 14.83
N LYS A 10 -22.84 -38.00 15.84
CA LYS A 10 -21.67 -37.41 16.53
C LYS A 10 -20.46 -37.28 15.61
N CYS A 11 -20.13 -38.33 14.85
CA CYS A 11 -19.01 -38.30 13.92
C CYS A 11 -19.26 -37.31 12.78
N LEU A 12 -20.52 -37.22 12.31
CA LEU A 12 -20.91 -36.23 11.31
C LEU A 12 -20.74 -34.80 11.86
N GLN A 13 -21.22 -34.52 13.07
CA GLN A 13 -21.05 -33.20 13.71
C GLN A 13 -19.57 -32.82 13.91
N SER A 14 -18.74 -33.76 14.37
CA SER A 14 -17.30 -33.53 14.51
C SER A 14 -16.62 -33.26 13.17
N TRP A 15 -17.00 -33.98 12.11
CA TRP A 15 -16.53 -33.73 10.76
C TRP A 15 -16.91 -32.33 10.27
N MET A 16 -18.18 -31.94 10.46
CA MET A 16 -18.66 -30.61 10.07
C MET A 16 -17.92 -29.50 10.80
N ALA A 17 -17.66 -29.66 12.11
CA ALA A 17 -16.87 -28.69 12.87
C ALA A 17 -15.44 -28.59 12.34
N SER A 18 -14.77 -29.71 12.07
CA SER A 18 -13.40 -29.73 11.54
C SER A 18 -13.31 -29.13 10.14
N GLU A 19 -14.26 -29.45 9.26
CA GLU A 19 -14.32 -28.89 7.90
C GLU A 19 -14.61 -27.39 7.94
N PHE A 20 -15.53 -26.95 8.80
CA PHE A 20 -15.85 -25.54 8.99
C PHE A 20 -14.64 -24.75 9.54
N ASP A 21 -13.91 -25.29 10.51
CA ASP A 21 -12.71 -24.64 11.04
C ASP A 21 -11.59 -24.54 9.99
N THR A 22 -11.52 -25.50 9.06
CA THR A 22 -10.46 -25.55 8.04
C THR A 22 -10.79 -24.73 6.79
N LYS A 23 -12.05 -24.78 6.32
CA LYS A 23 -12.49 -24.22 5.03
C LYS A 23 -13.48 -23.06 5.17
N GLY A 24 -13.95 -22.77 6.38
CA GLY A 24 -15.03 -21.80 6.60
C GLY A 24 -16.38 -22.32 6.10
N CYS A 25 -17.17 -21.43 5.52
CA CYS A 25 -18.50 -21.76 5.00
C CYS A 25 -18.51 -22.20 3.51
N ASP A 26 -17.36 -22.20 2.83
CA ASP A 26 -17.28 -22.52 1.40
C ASP A 26 -16.87 -23.98 1.17
N GLY A 27 -17.72 -24.73 0.45
CA GLY A 27 -17.36 -26.04 -0.08
C GLY A 27 -17.19 -27.15 0.97
N ILE A 28 -17.98 -27.14 2.05
CA ILE A 28 -18.02 -28.23 3.04
C ILE A 28 -18.41 -29.53 2.34
N LYS A 29 -17.54 -30.54 2.42
CA LYS A 29 -17.74 -31.82 1.72
C LYS A 29 -18.41 -32.86 2.60
N CYS A 30 -19.17 -33.74 1.96
CA CYS A 30 -19.67 -34.93 2.61
C CYS A 30 -18.50 -35.86 3.01
N PRO A 31 -18.51 -36.46 4.21
CA PRO A 31 -17.48 -37.42 4.61
C PRO A 31 -17.57 -38.75 3.85
N GLU A 32 -18.71 -39.03 3.19
CA GLU A 32 -19.01 -40.32 2.55
C GLU A 32 -19.02 -40.25 1.03
N CYS A 33 -19.01 -39.05 0.44
CA CYS A 33 -19.03 -38.86 -1.01
C CYS A 33 -18.32 -37.56 -1.42
N PRO A 34 -17.91 -37.41 -2.69
CA PRO A 34 -17.17 -36.23 -3.15
C PRO A 34 -18.01 -34.95 -3.26
N GLU A 35 -19.33 -35.03 -3.03
CA GLU A 35 -20.27 -33.93 -3.15
C GLU A 35 -20.10 -32.89 -2.02
N THR A 36 -20.33 -31.63 -2.38
CA THR A 36 -20.45 -30.53 -1.43
C THR A 36 -21.86 -30.48 -0.84
N LEU A 37 -21.94 -30.32 0.48
CA LEU A 37 -23.22 -30.22 1.19
C LEU A 37 -23.84 -28.85 0.94
N ASP A 38 -25.16 -28.84 0.71
CA ASP A 38 -25.94 -27.61 0.63
C ASP A 38 -26.31 -27.08 2.04
N TYR A 39 -26.90 -25.88 2.09
CA TYR A 39 -27.33 -25.26 3.35
C TYR A 39 -28.24 -26.16 4.20
N ASN A 40 -29.17 -26.88 3.57
CA ASN A 40 -30.13 -27.73 4.28
C ASN A 40 -29.49 -29.03 4.78
N ASP A 41 -28.55 -29.59 4.02
CA ASP A 41 -27.74 -30.72 4.43
C ASP A 41 -26.88 -30.34 5.63
N ILE A 42 -26.23 -29.18 5.59
CA ILE A 42 -25.42 -28.64 6.69
C ILE A 42 -26.28 -28.42 7.94
N ARG A 43 -27.48 -27.86 7.79
CA ARG A 43 -28.45 -27.67 8.88
C ARG A 43 -28.84 -28.96 9.59
N LYS A 44 -28.94 -30.07 8.86
CA LYS A 44 -29.31 -31.39 9.42
C LYS A 44 -28.11 -32.12 10.02
N ALA A 45 -26.91 -31.91 9.46
CA ALA A 45 -25.70 -32.63 9.80
C ALA A 45 -24.91 -31.99 10.96
N ALA A 46 -24.90 -30.66 11.03
CA ALA A 46 -24.12 -29.91 12.00
C ALA A 46 -24.75 -29.88 13.39
N SER A 47 -23.93 -29.59 14.40
CA SER A 47 -24.43 -29.25 15.73
C SER A 47 -25.10 -27.86 15.69
N PRO A 48 -26.02 -27.52 16.62
CA PRO A 48 -26.61 -26.18 16.65
C PRO A 48 -25.57 -25.06 16.70
N GLN A 49 -24.50 -25.24 17.47
CA GLN A 49 -23.41 -24.27 17.60
C GLN A 49 -22.64 -24.10 16.29
N THR A 50 -22.29 -25.21 15.63
CA THR A 50 -21.58 -25.19 14.34
C THR A 50 -22.46 -24.61 13.24
N PHE A 51 -23.75 -24.93 13.24
CA PHE A 51 -24.71 -24.41 12.26
C PHE A 51 -24.91 -22.90 12.42
N ASP A 52 -25.06 -22.39 13.64
CA ASP A 52 -25.19 -20.96 13.89
C ASP A 52 -23.94 -20.19 13.42
N ALA A 53 -22.74 -20.73 13.67
CA ALA A 53 -21.50 -20.15 13.18
C ALA A 53 -21.41 -20.18 11.63
N TYR A 54 -21.83 -21.29 11.02
CA TYR A 54 -21.91 -21.43 9.56
C TYR A 54 -22.89 -20.44 8.94
N ASP A 55 -24.09 -20.33 9.49
CA ASP A 55 -25.15 -19.44 9.01
C ASP A 55 -24.73 -17.97 9.09
N GLN A 56 -24.13 -17.58 10.21
CA GLN A 56 -23.57 -16.23 10.39
C GLN A 56 -22.47 -15.95 9.37
N MET A 57 -21.53 -16.88 9.17
CA MET A 57 -20.41 -16.69 8.24
C MET A 57 -20.86 -16.68 6.78
N SER A 58 -21.79 -17.56 6.41
CA SER A 58 -22.40 -17.62 5.07
C SER A 58 -23.14 -16.32 4.74
N THR A 59 -23.99 -15.86 5.67
CA THR A 59 -24.66 -14.57 5.56
C THR A 59 -23.64 -13.42 5.47
N ARG A 60 -22.55 -13.50 6.25
CA ARG A 60 -21.46 -12.52 6.21
C ARG A 60 -20.80 -12.44 4.84
N ASN A 61 -20.50 -13.57 4.23
CA ASN A 61 -19.87 -13.65 2.92
C ASN A 61 -20.79 -13.12 1.81
N VAL A 62 -22.06 -13.52 1.81
CA VAL A 62 -23.04 -13.07 0.81
C VAL A 62 -23.22 -11.56 0.86
N LEU A 63 -23.41 -11.00 2.06
CA LEU A 63 -23.60 -9.55 2.21
C LEU A 63 -22.32 -8.77 1.92
N SER A 64 -21.14 -9.31 2.22
CA SER A 64 -19.86 -8.65 1.91
C SER A 64 -19.59 -8.51 0.41
N ASN A 65 -20.29 -9.28 -0.45
CA ASN A 65 -20.21 -9.13 -1.90
C ASN A 65 -21.02 -7.94 -2.43
N LEU A 66 -21.90 -7.34 -1.62
CA LEU A 66 -22.65 -6.16 -2.01
C LEU A 66 -21.76 -4.92 -1.83
N PRO A 67 -21.51 -4.13 -2.90
CA PRO A 67 -20.62 -2.95 -2.82
C PRO A 67 -21.05 -1.91 -1.79
N GLU A 68 -22.36 -1.79 -1.57
CA GLU A 68 -22.95 -0.81 -0.66
C GLU A 68 -23.07 -1.35 0.77
N PHE A 69 -22.82 -2.64 1.00
CA PHE A 69 -22.93 -3.24 2.32
C PHE A 69 -21.58 -3.19 3.04
N ALA A 70 -21.60 -2.86 4.33
CA ALA A 70 -20.42 -3.00 5.15
C ALA A 70 -20.75 -3.45 6.58
N TRP A 71 -19.82 -4.21 7.15
CA TRP A 71 -19.87 -4.67 8.54
C TRP A 71 -19.30 -3.61 9.48
N CYS A 72 -19.92 -3.48 10.65
CA CYS A 72 -19.37 -2.69 11.74
C CYS A 72 -18.03 -3.29 12.22
N LEU A 73 -17.02 -2.45 12.42
CA LEU A 73 -15.70 -2.83 12.89
C LEU A 73 -15.54 -2.75 14.42
N ALA A 74 -16.56 -2.25 15.13
CA ALA A 74 -16.54 -2.21 16.59
C ALA A 74 -16.44 -3.62 17.17
N VAL A 75 -15.51 -3.79 18.12
CA VAL A 75 -15.36 -5.04 18.87
C VAL A 75 -16.67 -5.37 19.59
N GLY A 76 -17.21 -6.56 19.35
CA GLY A 76 -18.48 -7.02 19.94
C GLY A 76 -19.74 -6.57 19.20
N CYS A 77 -19.62 -5.86 18.07
CA CYS A 77 -20.75 -5.55 17.20
C CYS A 77 -20.74 -6.44 15.95
N ASN A 78 -21.78 -7.26 15.80
CA ASN A 78 -21.95 -8.14 14.65
C ASN A 78 -22.93 -7.56 13.61
N SER A 79 -23.30 -6.29 13.73
CA SER A 79 -24.22 -5.62 12.81
C SER A 79 -23.52 -5.22 11.52
N GLY A 80 -24.28 -5.21 10.43
CA GLY A 80 -23.89 -4.61 9.16
C GLY A 80 -25.07 -3.88 8.55
N GLN A 81 -24.79 -2.96 7.64
CA GLN A 81 -25.80 -2.09 7.04
C GLN A 81 -25.43 -1.72 5.61
N LEU A 82 -26.45 -1.34 4.83
CA LEU A 82 -26.30 -0.73 3.51
C LEU A 82 -25.99 0.76 3.65
N ASN A 83 -25.03 1.25 2.87
CA ASN A 83 -24.52 2.61 2.86
C ASN A 83 -24.67 3.20 1.46
N THR A 84 -25.90 3.25 0.95
CA THR A 84 -26.24 3.74 -0.39
C THR A 84 -25.97 5.24 -0.58
N ALA A 85 -25.97 6.01 0.51
CA ALA A 85 -25.82 7.47 0.48
C ALA A 85 -24.45 7.98 0.97
N ASN A 86 -23.65 7.15 1.63
CA ASN A 86 -22.41 7.57 2.29
C ASN A 86 -21.22 6.87 1.65
N GLY A 87 -20.59 7.50 0.65
CA GLY A 87 -19.57 6.88 -0.19
C GLY A 87 -18.33 6.35 0.56
N ASN A 88 -17.97 6.93 1.71
CA ASN A 88 -16.80 6.53 2.48
C ASN A 88 -17.02 6.51 4.00
N TYR A 89 -18.22 6.82 4.48
CA TYR A 89 -18.52 6.97 5.90
C TYR A 89 -19.63 6.01 6.33
N MET A 90 -19.48 5.41 7.51
CA MET A 90 -20.57 4.69 8.15
C MET A 90 -20.70 5.14 9.60
N ASP A 91 -21.95 5.38 9.99
CA ASP A 91 -22.41 5.42 11.37
C ASP A 91 -23.20 4.15 11.64
N CYS A 92 -22.70 3.26 12.49
CA CYS A 92 -23.34 1.99 12.76
C CYS A 92 -24.70 2.21 13.45
N ALA A 93 -25.79 1.78 12.83
CA ALA A 93 -27.15 1.95 13.34
C ALA A 93 -27.40 1.21 14.67
N ASN A 94 -26.59 0.20 14.99
CA ASN A 94 -26.74 -0.58 16.22
C ASN A 94 -25.93 -0.02 17.41
N CYS A 95 -24.67 0.36 17.20
CA CYS A 95 -23.78 0.77 18.30
C CYS A 95 -23.24 2.20 18.17
N GLY A 96 -23.55 2.92 17.09
CA GLY A 96 -23.06 4.29 16.85
C GLY A 96 -21.57 4.40 16.49
N TYR A 97 -20.91 3.27 16.23
CA TYR A 97 -19.51 3.25 15.84
C TYR A 97 -19.31 3.88 14.47
N LYS A 98 -18.33 4.78 14.37
CA LYS A 98 -18.04 5.57 13.17
C LYS A 98 -16.79 5.03 12.49
N GLN A 99 -16.91 4.68 11.21
CA GLN A 99 -15.81 4.09 10.45
C GLN A 99 -15.70 4.64 9.04
N CYS A 100 -14.47 4.57 8.50
CA CYS A 100 -14.21 4.83 7.10
C CYS A 100 -14.40 3.54 6.29
N LEU A 101 -15.25 3.59 5.26
CA LEU A 101 -15.53 2.45 4.38
C LEU A 101 -14.42 2.22 3.36
N THR A 102 -13.72 3.27 2.95
CA THR A 102 -12.58 3.18 2.03
C THR A 102 -11.40 2.45 2.67
N HIS A 103 -10.99 2.88 3.86
CA HIS A 103 -9.80 2.35 4.54
C HIS A 103 -10.10 1.20 5.50
N LYS A 104 -11.37 0.98 5.88
CA LYS A 104 -11.80 -0.01 6.88
C LYS A 104 -11.10 0.20 8.24
N VAL A 105 -11.10 1.44 8.70
CA VAL A 105 -10.49 1.90 9.98
C VAL A 105 -11.48 2.79 10.74
N PRO A 106 -11.20 3.14 12.01
CA PRO A 106 -11.99 4.15 12.72
C PRO A 106 -12.09 5.44 11.90
N TRP A 107 -13.22 6.13 11.97
CA TRP A 107 -13.42 7.35 11.20
C TRP A 107 -12.36 8.41 11.54
N HIS A 108 -11.73 8.96 10.50
CA HIS A 108 -10.72 10.01 10.63
C HIS A 108 -11.39 11.39 10.52
N PHE A 109 -11.64 12.00 11.69
CA PHE A 109 -12.32 13.29 11.80
C PHE A 109 -11.47 14.43 11.21
N ASN A 110 -12.12 15.37 10.52
CA ASN A 110 -11.51 16.54 9.88
C ASN A 110 -10.43 16.21 8.84
N GLU A 111 -10.38 14.98 8.37
CA GLU A 111 -9.40 14.49 7.41
C GLU A 111 -10.14 13.79 6.26
N THR A 112 -9.86 14.20 5.03
CA THR A 112 -10.30 13.48 3.82
C THR A 112 -9.58 12.14 3.70
N CYS A 113 -10.08 11.22 2.88
CA CYS A 113 -9.39 9.95 2.66
C CYS A 113 -7.95 10.17 2.15
N ASP A 114 -7.76 11.07 1.19
CA ASP A 114 -6.45 11.36 0.61
C ASP A 114 -5.45 11.91 1.65
N GLN A 115 -5.91 12.76 2.57
CA GLN A 115 -5.07 13.27 3.66
C GLN A 115 -4.67 12.16 4.63
N TYR A 116 -5.61 11.27 4.97
CA TYR A 116 -5.33 10.10 5.81
C TYR A 116 -4.30 9.18 5.16
N GLU A 117 -4.43 8.91 3.85
CA GLU A 117 -3.47 8.11 3.10
C GLU A 117 -2.10 8.78 3.05
N TYR A 118 -2.03 10.09 2.78
CA TYR A 118 -0.78 10.83 2.77
C TYR A 118 -0.02 10.70 4.09
N ARG A 119 -0.73 10.83 5.22
CA ARG A 119 -0.19 10.70 6.58
C ARG A 119 0.25 9.27 6.93
N THR A 120 -0.47 8.26 6.46
CA THR A 120 -0.26 6.85 6.89
C THR A 120 0.60 6.02 5.93
N SER A 121 0.71 6.39 4.66
CA SER A 121 1.46 5.67 3.62
C SER A 121 2.97 5.90 3.62
N GLY A 122 3.46 6.78 4.51
CA GLY A 122 4.85 7.24 4.51
C GLY A 122 5.20 8.14 3.33
N GLN A 123 4.21 8.62 2.56
CA GLN A 123 4.45 9.54 1.44
C GLN A 123 5.08 10.84 1.92
N GLN A 124 4.60 11.39 3.05
CA GLN A 124 5.19 12.59 3.64
C GLN A 124 6.70 12.47 3.86
N ALA A 125 7.17 11.35 4.41
CA ALA A 125 8.60 11.14 4.65
C ALA A 125 9.39 11.08 3.33
N ARG A 126 8.83 10.46 2.29
CA ARG A 126 9.45 10.42 0.95
C ARG A 126 9.52 11.81 0.33
N ASP A 127 8.48 12.62 0.47
CA ASP A 127 8.44 13.98 -0.06
C ASP A 127 9.42 14.90 0.68
N GLU A 128 9.53 14.76 2.00
CA GLU A 128 10.52 15.48 2.82
C GLU A 128 11.96 15.08 2.46
N GLU A 129 12.22 13.80 2.22
CA GLU A 129 13.52 13.31 1.75
C GLU A 129 13.86 13.88 0.36
N ALA A 130 12.93 13.83 -0.58
CA ALA A 130 13.12 14.38 -1.93
C ALA A 130 13.36 15.91 -1.91
N GLN A 131 12.64 16.64 -1.07
CA GLN A 131 12.87 18.08 -0.86
C GLN A 131 14.25 18.34 -0.26
N THR A 132 14.67 17.53 0.70
CA THR A 132 16.01 17.61 1.31
C THR A 132 17.10 17.35 0.27
N GLU A 133 16.94 16.33 -0.58
CA GLU A 133 17.87 16.06 -1.67
C GLU A 133 17.94 17.20 -2.69
N ALA A 134 16.80 17.76 -3.08
CA ALA A 134 16.74 18.90 -4.00
C ALA A 134 17.42 20.14 -3.41
N MET A 135 17.22 20.41 -2.11
CA MET A 135 17.94 21.47 -1.39
C MET A 135 19.45 21.23 -1.43
N ILE A 136 19.91 20.00 -1.17
CA ILE A 136 21.33 19.65 -1.24
C ILE A 136 21.89 19.84 -2.66
N ASP A 137 21.14 19.49 -3.70
CA ASP A 137 21.53 19.68 -5.10
C ASP A 137 21.57 21.16 -5.51
N SER A 138 20.76 22.03 -4.89
CA SER A 138 20.81 23.47 -5.16
C SER A 138 22.09 24.15 -4.64
N VAL A 139 22.66 23.64 -3.54
CA VAL A 139 23.86 24.21 -2.90
C VAL A 139 25.14 23.43 -3.17
N SER A 140 25.04 22.22 -3.76
CA SER A 140 26.18 21.35 -4.04
C SER A 140 26.06 20.67 -5.40
N LYS A 141 27.20 20.39 -6.04
CA LYS A 141 27.26 19.59 -7.28
C LYS A 141 28.12 18.36 -7.09
N LYS A 142 27.76 17.27 -7.77
CA LYS A 142 28.58 16.06 -7.81
C LYS A 142 29.79 16.28 -8.72
N CYS A 143 30.96 15.82 -8.30
CA CYS A 143 32.16 15.89 -9.10
C CYS A 143 32.01 15.06 -10.39
N PRO A 144 32.28 15.64 -11.58
CA PRO A 144 32.16 14.94 -12.86
C PRO A 144 33.36 14.00 -13.16
N GLY A 145 34.37 13.98 -12.30
CA GLY A 145 35.50 13.08 -12.45
C GLY A 145 35.06 11.62 -12.42
N SER A 146 35.63 10.81 -13.31
CA SER A 146 35.30 9.39 -13.47
C SER A 146 35.25 8.66 -12.12
N ASN A 147 34.13 7.99 -11.85
CA ASN A 147 33.86 7.23 -10.61
C ASN A 147 34.03 8.01 -9.30
N CYS A 148 33.98 9.36 -9.32
CA CYS A 148 34.15 10.16 -8.10
C CYS A 148 32.83 10.43 -7.38
N GLY A 149 31.90 11.13 -8.03
CA GLY A 149 30.56 11.46 -7.49
C GLY A 149 30.54 12.32 -6.21
N TRP A 150 31.70 12.76 -5.70
CA TRP A 150 31.79 13.50 -4.44
C TRP A 150 31.03 14.82 -4.52
N ARG A 151 30.18 15.12 -3.53
CA ARG A 151 29.45 16.39 -3.43
C ARG A 151 30.41 17.51 -3.04
N ILE A 152 30.41 18.57 -3.83
CA ILE A 152 31.24 19.77 -3.64
C ILE A 152 30.28 20.95 -3.51
N GLN A 153 30.45 21.80 -2.49
CA GLN A 153 29.75 23.08 -2.39
C GLN A 153 30.59 24.19 -3.04
N LYS A 154 29.93 25.19 -3.65
CA LYS A 154 30.65 26.35 -4.19
C LYS A 154 31.24 27.15 -3.04
N THR A 155 32.56 27.30 -3.01
CA THR A 155 33.21 28.35 -2.22
C THR A 155 33.23 29.62 -3.08
N ASP A 156 32.83 30.76 -2.52
CA ASP A 156 32.77 32.04 -3.25
C ASP A 156 34.03 32.32 -4.09
N GLY A 157 33.84 32.95 -5.26
CA GLY A 157 34.90 33.30 -6.19
C GLY A 157 34.76 32.68 -7.58
N CYS A 158 35.72 31.84 -7.98
CA CYS A 158 35.95 31.40 -9.37
C CYS A 158 35.11 30.19 -9.78
N ASP A 159 34.66 30.15 -11.04
CA ASP A 159 33.96 28.99 -11.62
C ASP A 159 34.90 27.85 -12.05
N HIS A 160 36.23 27.98 -11.86
CA HIS A 160 37.16 26.86 -12.00
C HIS A 160 37.32 26.17 -10.65
N MET A 161 36.88 24.91 -10.56
CA MET A 161 36.88 24.15 -9.31
C MET A 161 37.74 22.89 -9.41
N THR A 162 38.37 22.54 -8.30
CA THR A 162 39.17 21.31 -8.15
C THR A 162 38.55 20.42 -7.09
N CYS A 163 38.21 19.18 -7.45
CA CYS A 163 37.68 18.21 -6.50
C CYS A 163 38.74 17.81 -5.46
N ARG A 164 38.42 17.92 -4.17
CA ARG A 164 39.37 17.57 -3.09
C ARG A 164 39.63 16.07 -3.00
N LYS A 165 38.69 15.22 -3.46
CA LYS A 165 38.80 13.75 -3.41
C LYS A 165 39.60 13.18 -4.58
N CYS A 166 39.25 13.51 -5.83
CA CYS A 166 39.87 12.92 -7.02
C CYS A 166 40.80 13.88 -7.78
N ARG A 167 40.95 15.13 -7.31
CA ARG A 167 41.74 16.20 -7.95
C ARG A 167 41.30 16.60 -9.36
N HIS A 168 40.18 16.08 -9.86
CA HIS A 168 39.60 16.48 -11.14
C HIS A 168 39.24 17.97 -11.12
N GLN A 169 39.69 18.68 -12.16
CA GLN A 169 39.48 20.12 -12.36
C GLN A 169 38.38 20.33 -13.40
N PHE A 170 37.40 21.18 -13.09
CA PHE A 170 36.22 21.36 -13.93
C PHE A 170 35.61 22.75 -13.78
N CYS A 171 34.76 23.12 -14.72
CA CYS A 171 33.93 24.33 -14.65
C CYS A 171 32.72 24.09 -13.74
N TRP A 172 32.55 24.89 -12.69
CA TRP A 172 31.42 24.79 -11.77
C TRP A 172 30.07 24.98 -12.46
N GLN A 173 30.00 25.84 -13.47
CA GLN A 173 28.75 26.12 -14.17
C GLN A 173 28.27 24.88 -14.93
N CYS A 174 29.09 24.40 -15.86
CA CYS A 174 28.69 23.39 -16.84
C CYS A 174 29.32 22.00 -16.65
N LEU A 175 30.13 21.83 -15.61
CA LEU A 175 30.83 20.58 -15.28
C LEU A 175 31.85 20.10 -16.34
N ALA A 176 32.16 20.94 -17.33
CA ALA A 176 33.17 20.65 -18.35
C ALA A 176 34.56 20.47 -17.72
N SER A 177 35.29 19.47 -18.20
CA SER A 177 36.65 19.13 -17.77
C SER A 177 37.63 20.25 -18.14
N HIS A 178 38.43 20.70 -17.17
CA HIS A 178 39.42 21.74 -17.40
C HIS A 178 40.55 21.28 -18.32
N ALA A 179 40.83 19.97 -18.37
CA ALA A 179 41.78 19.40 -19.34
C ALA A 179 41.27 19.55 -20.78
N ASP A 180 39.95 19.37 -21.00
CA ASP A 180 39.34 19.55 -22.31
C ASP A 180 39.27 21.02 -22.71
N ILE A 181 38.94 21.90 -21.76
CA ILE A 181 38.97 23.36 -21.98
C ILE A 181 40.38 23.82 -22.38
N LYS A 182 41.45 23.27 -21.78
CA LYS A 182 42.83 23.59 -22.20
C LYS A 182 43.17 23.10 -23.60
N ARG A 183 42.58 21.97 -24.03
CA ARG A 183 42.88 21.33 -25.32
C ARG A 183 42.07 21.93 -26.48
N LEU A 184 40.78 22.15 -26.25
CA LEU A 184 39.81 22.54 -27.28
C LEU A 184 39.40 24.03 -27.17
N GLY A 185 39.73 24.69 -26.06
CA GLY A 185 39.31 26.06 -25.79
C GLY A 185 37.84 26.14 -25.34
N ASN A 186 37.22 27.28 -25.56
CA ASN A 186 35.90 27.62 -25.02
C ASN A 186 34.75 26.75 -25.57
N ILE A 187 34.95 26.09 -26.72
CA ILE A 187 33.98 25.12 -27.26
C ILE A 187 33.83 23.85 -26.39
N ALA A 188 34.75 23.60 -25.45
CA ALA A 188 34.64 22.47 -24.53
C ALA A 188 33.60 22.68 -23.42
N HIS A 189 33.16 23.92 -23.20
CA HIS A 189 32.05 24.20 -22.31
C HIS A 189 30.72 23.68 -22.91
N GLN A 190 29.71 23.49 -22.07
CA GLN A 190 28.36 23.23 -22.59
C GLN A 190 27.81 24.50 -23.26
N GLY A 191 27.00 24.36 -24.31
CA GLY A 191 26.52 25.50 -25.12
C GLY A 191 25.74 26.58 -24.35
N TRP A 192 25.18 26.25 -23.19
CA TRP A 192 24.49 27.18 -22.29
C TRP A 192 25.41 27.83 -21.24
N CYS A 193 26.68 27.46 -21.20
CA CYS A 193 27.65 28.02 -20.26
C CYS A 193 28.11 29.40 -20.74
N LYS A 194 28.19 30.40 -19.84
CA LYS A 194 28.67 31.74 -20.17
C LYS A 194 30.09 31.83 -20.73
N PHE A 195 30.86 30.74 -20.61
CA PHE A 195 32.23 30.64 -21.12
C PHE A 195 32.32 29.89 -22.45
N HIS A 196 31.20 29.38 -22.97
CA HIS A 196 31.16 28.75 -24.29
C HIS A 196 31.36 29.80 -25.39
N SER A 197 32.00 29.43 -26.49
CA SER A 197 32.31 30.35 -27.59
C SER A 197 31.08 31.06 -28.15
N ASP A 198 29.91 30.40 -28.14
CA ASP A 198 28.66 30.96 -28.65
C ASP A 198 27.96 31.91 -27.65
N GLN A 199 28.45 32.02 -26.41
CA GLN A 199 27.88 32.84 -25.34
C GLN A 199 28.77 34.04 -24.97
N LEU A 200 29.86 34.25 -25.72
CA LEU A 200 30.89 35.26 -25.50
C LEU A 200 30.79 36.43 -26.49
#